data_AF-A0A967ISA6-F1
#
_entry.id   AF-A0A967ISA6-F1
#
_cell.length_a   1.000
_cell.length_b   1.000
_cell.length_c   1.000
_cell.angle_alpha   90.00
_cell.angle_beta   90.00
_cell.angle_gamma   90.00
#
_symmetry.space_group_name_H-M   'P 1'
#
loop_
_entity.id
_entity.type
_entity.pdbx_description
1 polymer ?
#
loop_
_entity_poly.entity_id
_entity_poly.type
_entity_poly.pdbx_seq_one_letter_code
_entity_poly.pdbx_strand_id
1 'polypeptide(L)'
;FTDNQIQQYLQLKQARNPRFDYAKALKNYPELKAIITTPLLLSMVVELLPHDASNQMLSRYAVYAFFMKRTYALTQKRLMQSVGIPPGVRNIQAAFERYAQQLAYAFLVKEQTISITDAHFFAQDIDTEQARRACPIAVHDQTVVFRHMTYAEFYAANYIVEHVL
;
A
#
# COMPACT_ATOMS: atom_id res chain seq x y z
N PHE A 1 3.48 6.41 -18.70
CA PHE A 1 4.96 6.33 -18.64
C PHE A 1 5.48 5.94 -20.01
N THR A 2 6.63 6.45 -20.46
CA THR A 2 7.21 6.06 -21.75
C THR A 2 8.01 4.76 -21.62
N ASP A 3 8.15 4.02 -22.72
CA ASP A 3 8.95 2.79 -22.76
C ASP A 3 10.40 3.04 -22.33
N ASN A 4 10.98 4.17 -22.73
CA ASN A 4 12.32 4.56 -22.32
C ASN A 4 12.43 4.75 -20.80
N GLN A 5 11.46 5.40 -20.16
CA GLN A 5 11.45 5.60 -18.72
C GLN A 5 11.35 4.26 -17.96
N ILE A 6 10.53 3.35 -18.47
CA ILE A 6 10.40 2.00 -17.92
C ILE A 6 11.75 1.27 -18.03
N GLN A 7 12.34 1.23 -19.23
CA GLN A 7 13.62 0.53 -19.45
C GLN A 7 14.76 1.09 -18.60
N GLN A 8 14.87 2.41 -18.45
CA GLN A 8 15.86 3.04 -17.57
C GLN A 8 15.69 2.58 -16.12
N TYR A 9 14.46 2.52 -15.62
CA TYR A 9 14.19 2.05 -14.27
C TYR A 9 14.52 0.55 -14.11
N LEU A 10 14.21 -0.28 -15.10
CA LEU A 10 14.56 -1.70 -15.09
C LEU A 10 16.08 -1.90 -15.05
N GLN A 11 16.85 -1.12 -15.81
CA GLN A 11 18.32 -1.18 -15.79
C GLN A 11 18.89 -0.85 -14.40
N LEU A 12 18.35 0.17 -13.72
CA LEU A 12 18.75 0.50 -12.35
C LEU A 12 18.46 -0.65 -11.37
N LYS A 13 17.34 -1.36 -11.54
CA LYS A 13 16.97 -2.51 -10.71
C LYS A 13 17.79 -3.76 -11.05
N GLN A 14 18.10 -3.97 -12.33
CA GLN A 14 18.99 -5.03 -12.82
C GLN A 14 20.38 -4.90 -12.20
N ALA A 15 20.94 -3.69 -12.14
CA ALA A 15 22.23 -3.43 -11.52
C ALA A 15 22.26 -3.81 -10.02
N ARG A 16 21.12 -3.70 -9.33
CA ARG A 16 20.98 -4.06 -7.90
C ARG A 16 20.66 -5.53 -7.65
N ASN A 17 20.05 -6.21 -8.63
CA ASN A 17 19.76 -7.64 -8.56
C ASN A 17 20.08 -8.31 -9.91
N PRO A 18 21.36 -8.57 -10.21
CA PRO A 18 21.77 -9.09 -11.51
C PRO A 18 21.23 -10.50 -11.83
N ARG A 19 20.76 -11.24 -10.82
CA ARG A 19 20.28 -12.62 -10.95
C ARG A 19 18.87 -12.74 -11.53
N PHE A 20 18.12 -11.64 -11.58
CA PHE A 20 16.75 -11.63 -12.09
C PHE A 20 16.66 -10.75 -13.33
N ASP A 21 16.09 -11.25 -14.43
CA ASP A 21 15.91 -10.49 -15.66
C ASP A 21 14.54 -9.79 -15.65
N TYR A 22 14.54 -8.54 -15.20
CA TYR A 22 13.30 -7.75 -15.09
C TYR A 22 12.67 -7.43 -16.45
N ALA A 23 13.48 -7.24 -17.49
CA ALA A 23 13.00 -6.90 -18.82
C ALA A 23 12.28 -8.09 -19.46
N LYS A 24 12.85 -9.28 -19.32
CA LYS A 24 12.21 -10.53 -19.76
C LYS A 24 10.96 -10.83 -18.94
N ALA A 25 11.02 -10.66 -17.62
CA ALA A 25 9.85 -10.87 -16.77
C ALA A 25 8.69 -9.95 -17.14
N LEU A 26 8.92 -8.64 -17.31
CA LEU A 26 7.86 -7.70 -17.69
C LEU A 26 7.27 -8.00 -19.08
N LYS A 27 8.07 -8.50 -20.03
CA LYS A 27 7.57 -8.92 -21.35
C LYS A 27 6.56 -10.08 -21.28
N ASN A 28 6.65 -10.93 -20.26
CA ASN A 28 5.69 -12.03 -20.06
C ASN A 28 4.33 -11.55 -19.56
N TYR A 29 4.21 -10.29 -19.11
CA TYR A 29 2.98 -9.69 -18.59
C TYR A 29 2.65 -8.38 -19.33
N PRO A 30 2.25 -8.44 -20.62
CA PRO A 30 1.97 -7.24 -21.41
C PRO A 30 0.88 -6.34 -20.78
N GLU A 31 -0.05 -6.92 -20.01
CA GLU A 31 -1.11 -6.21 -19.28
C GLU A 31 -0.56 -5.30 -18.17
N LEU A 32 0.57 -5.64 -17.55
CA LEU A 32 1.20 -4.80 -16.53
C LEU A 32 1.66 -3.46 -17.11
N LYS A 33 2.02 -3.43 -18.40
CA LYS A 33 2.39 -2.19 -19.08
C LYS A 33 1.24 -1.18 -19.09
N ALA A 34 0.01 -1.65 -19.26
CA ALA A 34 -1.19 -0.81 -19.20
C ALA A 34 -1.45 -0.27 -17.78
N ILE A 35 -1.02 -1.00 -16.75
CA ILE A 35 -1.17 -0.62 -15.35
C ILE A 35 -0.11 0.41 -14.92
N ILE A 36 1.07 0.45 -15.56
CA ILE A 36 2.15 1.39 -15.23
C ILE A 36 1.83 2.80 -15.72
N THR A 37 0.97 3.50 -14.98
CA THR A 37 0.58 4.89 -15.24
C THR A 37 1.40 5.89 -14.44
N THR A 38 1.96 5.48 -13.29
CA THR A 38 2.72 6.34 -12.36
C THR A 38 4.08 5.73 -12.00
N PRO A 39 5.05 6.54 -11.50
CA PRO A 39 6.34 6.02 -11.05
C PRO A 39 6.19 5.03 -9.88
N LEU A 40 5.21 5.26 -9.00
CA LEU A 40 4.93 4.36 -7.88
C LEU A 40 4.46 2.99 -8.39
N LEU A 41 3.54 2.97 -9.34
CA LEU A 41 3.05 1.73 -9.96
C LEU A 41 4.17 0.96 -10.67
N LEU A 42 5.09 1.66 -11.36
CA LEU A 42 6.29 1.04 -11.91
C LEU A 42 7.14 0.37 -10.82
N SER A 43 7.36 1.06 -9.70
CA SER A 43 8.10 0.49 -8.56
C SER A 43 7.41 -0.75 -8.00
N MET A 44 6.09 -0.71 -7.82
CA MET A 44 5.28 -1.83 -7.31
C MET A 44 5.36 -3.05 -8.22
N VAL A 45 5.15 -2.86 -9.52
CA VAL A 45 5.24 -3.94 -10.52
C VAL A 45 6.63 -4.56 -10.49
N VAL A 46 7.67 -3.75 -10.56
CA VAL A 46 9.06 -4.25 -10.59
C VAL A 46 9.44 -4.97 -9.30
N GLU A 47 8.92 -4.54 -8.16
CA GLU A 47 9.10 -5.24 -6.89
C GLU A 47 8.33 -6.56 -6.80
N LEU A 48 7.22 -6.70 -7.53
CA LEU A 48 6.42 -7.93 -7.58
C LEU A 48 7.07 -9.01 -8.47
N LEU A 49 7.63 -8.63 -9.62
CA LEU A 49 8.12 -9.58 -10.64
C LEU A 49 9.01 -10.73 -10.10
N PRO A 50 9.96 -10.51 -9.17
CA PRO A 50 10.79 -11.61 -8.65
C PRO A 50 10.07 -12.60 -7.76
N HIS A 51 8.87 -12.25 -7.28
CA HIS A 51 8.10 -13.04 -6.33
C HIS A 51 6.87 -13.70 -6.96
N ASP A 52 6.52 -13.32 -8.19
CA ASP A 52 5.46 -13.99 -8.91
C ASP A 52 6.01 -15.24 -9.62
N ALA A 53 5.76 -16.39 -9.01
CA ALA A 53 6.08 -17.70 -9.56
C ALA A 53 4.97 -18.25 -10.46
N SER A 54 3.82 -17.57 -10.54
CA SER A 54 2.59 -18.17 -11.03
C SER A 54 2.32 -17.94 -12.52
N ASN A 55 2.97 -16.97 -13.18
CA ASN A 55 2.67 -16.58 -14.57
C ASN A 55 1.16 -16.33 -14.81
N GLN A 56 0.41 -16.01 -13.75
CA GLN A 56 -1.02 -15.70 -13.85
C GLN A 56 -1.21 -14.23 -14.21
N MET A 57 -2.34 -13.92 -14.83
CA MET A 57 -2.69 -12.54 -15.19
C MET A 57 -2.66 -11.66 -13.94
N LEU A 58 -1.79 -10.65 -13.93
CA LEU A 58 -1.64 -9.76 -12.79
C LEU A 58 -2.56 -8.55 -12.92
N SER A 59 -3.63 -8.55 -12.13
CA SER A 59 -4.53 -7.39 -12.05
C SER A 59 -3.88 -6.23 -11.29
N ARG A 60 -4.35 -5.00 -11.54
CA ARG A 60 -3.95 -3.81 -10.77
C ARG A 60 -4.16 -4.00 -9.27
N TYR A 61 -5.25 -4.69 -8.90
CA TYR A 61 -5.52 -5.06 -7.52
C TYR A 61 -4.47 -6.04 -6.95
N ALA A 62 -4.06 -7.06 -7.70
CA ALA A 62 -3.03 -8.00 -7.26
C ALA A 62 -1.68 -7.31 -7.01
N VAL A 63 -1.30 -6.38 -7.90
CA VAL A 63 -0.10 -5.54 -7.73
C VAL A 63 -0.18 -4.72 -6.44
N TYR A 64 -1.34 -4.10 -6.18
CA TYR A 64 -1.57 -3.36 -4.94
C TYR A 64 -1.53 -4.26 -3.72
N ALA A 65 -2.25 -5.38 -3.72
CA ALA A 65 -2.29 -6.31 -2.60
C ALA A 65 -0.89 -6.80 -2.21
N PHE A 66 -0.07 -7.16 -3.20
CA PHE A 66 1.32 -7.57 -2.96
C PHE A 66 2.14 -6.45 -2.30
N PHE A 67 2.07 -5.25 -2.87
CA PHE A 67 2.83 -4.11 -2.35
C PHE A 67 2.36 -3.70 -0.95
N MET A 68 1.05 -3.71 -0.69
CA MET A 68 0.47 -3.36 0.60
C MET A 68 0.90 -4.34 1.68
N LYS A 69 0.86 -5.65 1.39
CA LYS A 69 1.35 -6.69 2.31
C LYS A 69 2.82 -6.48 2.67
N ARG A 70 3.66 -6.11 1.69
CA ARG A 70 5.09 -5.87 1.92
C ARG A 70 5.35 -4.59 2.72
N THR A 71 4.69 -3.50 2.35
CA THR A 71 4.77 -2.22 3.06
C THR A 71 4.30 -2.38 4.51
N TYR A 72 3.20 -3.10 4.72
CA TYR A 72 2.69 -3.44 6.04
C TYR A 72 3.75 -4.16 6.89
N ALA A 73 4.36 -5.22 6.36
CA ALA A 73 5.37 -5.98 7.10
C ALA A 73 6.57 -5.12 7.54
N LEU A 74 6.98 -4.16 6.70
CA LEU A 74 8.04 -3.20 7.03
C LEU A 74 7.59 -2.20 8.11
N THR A 75 6.38 -1.67 8.01
CA THR A 75 5.80 -0.75 9.00
C THR A 75 5.63 -1.44 10.35
N GLN A 76 5.12 -2.67 10.37
CA GLN A 76 5.00 -3.47 11.59
C GLN A 76 6.36 -3.69 12.25
N LYS A 77 7.37 -4.10 11.48
CA LYS A 77 8.73 -4.28 12.00
C LYS A 77 9.30 -2.98 12.59
N ARG A 78 9.09 -1.85 11.93
CA ARG A 78 9.50 -0.53 12.44
C ARG A 78 8.79 -0.17 13.73
N LEU A 79 7.47 -0.37 13.79
CA LEU A 79 6.68 -0.09 15.00
C LEU A 79 7.13 -0.97 16.16
N MET A 80 7.36 -2.27 15.94
CA MET A 80 7.94 -3.18 16.95
C MET A 80 9.29 -2.70 17.49
N GLN A 81 10.07 -1.99 16.68
CA GLN A 81 11.40 -1.49 17.03
C GLN A 81 11.38 -0.10 17.67
N SER A 82 10.42 0.76 17.29
CA SER A 82 10.37 2.16 17.72
C SER A 82 9.46 2.41 18.92
N VAL A 83 8.44 1.58 19.10
CA VAL A 83 7.47 1.66 20.19
C VAL A 83 7.22 0.24 20.62
N GLY A 84 7.75 -0.17 21.79
CA GLY A 84 7.55 -1.51 22.30
C GLY A 84 6.07 -1.86 22.25
N ILE A 85 5.69 -2.74 21.32
CA ILE A 85 4.33 -3.25 21.24
C ILE A 85 4.08 -3.94 22.57
N PRO A 86 3.06 -3.54 23.35
CA PRO A 86 2.81 -4.14 24.64
C PRO A 86 2.68 -5.66 24.49
N PRO A 87 3.34 -6.45 25.36
CA PRO A 87 3.17 -7.90 25.32
C PRO A 87 1.68 -8.24 25.49
N GLY A 88 1.11 -8.98 24.55
CA GLY A 88 -0.29 -9.41 24.59
C GLY A 88 -1.21 -8.83 23.51
N VAL A 89 -0.76 -7.84 22.72
CA VAL A 89 -1.54 -7.36 21.57
C VAL A 89 -1.54 -8.42 20.47
N ARG A 90 -2.58 -9.25 20.45
CA ARG A 90 -2.80 -10.25 19.41
C ARG A 90 -3.44 -9.57 18.21
N ASN A 91 -2.90 -9.83 17.02
CA ASN A 91 -3.49 -9.48 15.72
C ASN A 91 -3.52 -7.99 15.34
N ILE A 92 -2.39 -7.32 15.57
CA ILE A 92 -2.13 -5.92 15.19
C ILE A 92 -2.42 -5.64 13.71
N GLN A 93 -2.20 -6.63 12.85
CA GLN A 93 -2.49 -6.52 11.42
C GLN A 93 -3.96 -6.27 11.13
N ALA A 94 -4.85 -7.08 11.70
CA ALA A 94 -6.28 -6.93 11.46
C ALA A 94 -6.81 -5.59 12.00
N ALA A 95 -6.29 -5.11 13.13
CA ALA A 95 -6.67 -3.81 13.67
C ALA A 95 -6.24 -2.67 12.72
N PHE A 96 -5.02 -2.74 12.19
CA PHE A 96 -4.47 -1.76 11.27
C PHE A 96 -5.22 -1.75 9.94
N GLU A 97 -5.48 -2.94 9.37
CA GLU A 97 -6.23 -3.09 8.12
C GLU A 97 -7.65 -2.53 8.26
N ARG A 98 -8.36 -2.86 9.34
CA ARG A 98 -9.71 -2.32 9.60
C ARG A 98 -9.70 -0.80 9.73
N TYR A 99 -8.75 -0.24 10.48
CA TYR A 99 -8.62 1.21 10.61
C TYR A 99 -8.37 1.86 9.24
N ALA A 100 -7.44 1.33 8.45
CA ALA A 100 -7.10 1.85 7.14
C ALA A 100 -8.26 1.74 6.15
N GLN A 101 -9.00 0.63 6.16
CA GLN A 101 -10.22 0.40 5.37
C GLN A 101 -11.33 1.40 5.72
N GLN A 102 -11.65 1.56 7.00
CA GLN A 102 -12.66 2.51 7.46
C GLN A 102 -12.28 3.96 7.10
N LEU A 103 -11.02 4.32 7.33
CA LEU A 103 -10.53 5.65 6.98
C LEU A 103 -10.58 5.87 5.46
N ALA A 104 -10.12 4.91 4.67
CA ALA A 104 -10.15 5.01 3.20
C ALA A 104 -11.57 5.11 2.63
N TYR A 105 -12.52 4.38 3.20
CA TYR A 105 -13.92 4.50 2.84
C TYR A 105 -14.49 5.87 3.22
N ALA A 106 -14.19 6.38 4.42
CA ALA A 106 -14.60 7.73 4.81
C ALA A 106 -14.00 8.80 3.89
N PHE A 107 -12.74 8.63 3.45
CA PHE A 107 -12.12 9.47 2.42
C PHE A 107 -12.88 9.45 1.10
N LEU A 108 -13.33 8.28 0.65
CA LEU A 108 -14.12 8.14 -0.56
C LEU A 108 -15.45 8.91 -0.45
N VAL A 109 -16.10 8.81 0.70
CA VAL A 109 -17.41 9.45 0.96
C VAL A 109 -17.29 10.96 1.19
N LYS A 110 -16.22 11.43 1.84
CA LYS A 110 -16.03 12.83 2.27
C LYS A 110 -15.04 13.63 1.39
N GLU A 111 -14.90 13.29 0.10
CA GLU A 111 -14.05 14.02 -0.86
C GLU A 111 -12.56 14.17 -0.44
N GLN A 112 -11.97 13.06 0.01
CA GLN A 112 -10.51 12.88 0.20
C GLN A 112 -9.84 13.67 1.34
N THR A 113 -10.60 14.24 2.28
CA THR A 113 -10.02 14.84 3.50
C THR A 113 -10.81 14.43 4.74
N ILE A 114 -10.10 14.18 5.84
CA ILE A 114 -10.70 13.90 7.16
C ILE A 114 -10.06 14.82 8.19
N SER A 115 -10.88 15.46 9.02
CA SER A 115 -10.40 16.31 10.10
C SER A 115 -9.66 15.49 11.17
N ILE A 116 -8.55 16.01 11.70
CA ILE A 116 -7.86 15.42 12.86
C ILE A 116 -8.70 15.47 14.14
N THR A 117 -9.78 16.25 14.14
CA THR A 117 -10.74 16.33 15.26
C THR A 117 -11.84 15.27 15.18
N ASP A 118 -11.87 14.45 14.12
CA ASP A 118 -12.84 13.36 13.99
C ASP A 118 -12.50 12.26 15.01
N ALA A 119 -13.21 12.28 16.14
CA ALA A 119 -12.97 11.39 17.27
C ALA A 119 -13.07 9.90 16.91
N HIS A 120 -13.76 9.56 15.81
CA HIS A 120 -13.84 8.18 15.32
C HIS A 120 -12.47 7.65 14.86
N PHE A 121 -11.63 8.51 14.30
CA PHE A 121 -10.31 8.15 13.77
C PHE A 121 -9.14 8.63 14.64
N PHE A 122 -9.37 9.65 15.48
CA PHE A 122 -8.32 10.33 16.23
C PHE A 122 -8.55 10.31 17.75
N ALA A 123 -9.28 9.32 18.25
CA ALA A 123 -9.36 9.05 19.68
C ALA A 123 -7.96 8.87 20.29
N GLN A 124 -7.78 9.36 21.52
CA GLN A 124 -6.50 9.32 22.25
C GLN A 124 -6.30 8.01 23.03
N ASP A 125 -6.90 6.91 22.57
CA ASP A 125 -6.65 5.59 23.13
C ASP A 125 -5.47 4.90 22.42
N ILE A 126 -4.84 3.96 23.13
CA ILE A 126 -3.64 3.26 22.66
C ILE A 126 -3.89 2.50 21.36
N ASP A 127 -5.07 1.88 21.19
CA ASP A 127 -5.34 1.03 20.03
C ASP A 127 -5.50 1.88 18.77
N THR A 128 -6.30 2.96 18.85
CA THR A 128 -6.45 3.94 17.78
C THR A 128 -5.13 4.60 17.42
N GLU A 129 -4.33 4.99 18.42
CA GLU A 129 -3.04 5.62 18.16
C GLU A 129 -2.07 4.67 17.42
N GLN A 130 -1.98 3.41 17.83
CA GLN A 130 -1.13 2.44 17.19
C GLN A 130 -1.60 2.15 15.76
N ALA A 131 -2.90 1.99 15.54
CA ALA A 131 -3.49 1.78 14.22
C ALA A 131 -3.24 2.96 13.28
N ARG A 132 -3.43 4.18 13.78
CA ARG A 132 -3.15 5.40 13.04
C ARG A 132 -1.67 5.53 12.66
N ARG A 133 -0.74 5.19 13.56
CA ARG A 133 0.71 5.24 13.30
C ARG A 133 1.15 4.25 12.22
N ALA A 134 0.44 3.14 12.07
CA ALA A 134 0.71 2.15 11.03
C ALA A 134 0.08 2.50 9.67
N CYS A 135 -0.95 3.34 9.67
CA CYS A 135 -1.66 3.75 8.48
C CYS A 135 -0.78 4.71 7.63
N PRO A 136 -0.70 4.53 6.29
CA PRO A 136 0.15 5.35 5.41
C PRO A 136 -0.49 6.72 5.12
N ILE A 137 -0.75 7.49 6.16
CA ILE A 137 -1.32 8.83 6.12
C ILE A 137 -0.28 9.90 6.46
N ALA A 138 -0.59 11.14 6.08
CA ALA A 138 0.12 12.35 6.42
C ALA A 138 -0.88 13.36 6.98
N VAL A 139 -0.42 14.18 7.93
CA VAL A 139 -1.20 15.27 8.51
C VAL A 139 -0.83 16.54 7.77
N HIS A 140 -1.82 17.28 7.28
CA HIS A 140 -1.68 18.60 6.67
C HIS A 140 -2.65 19.55 7.36
N ASP A 141 -2.10 20.53 8.09
CA ASP A 141 -2.85 21.45 8.94
C ASP A 141 -3.77 20.71 9.92
N GLN A 142 -5.09 20.80 9.70
CA GLN A 142 -6.11 20.15 10.52
C GLN A 142 -6.75 18.95 9.83
N THR A 143 -6.18 18.48 8.73
CA THR A 143 -6.69 17.35 7.96
C THR A 143 -5.64 16.26 7.84
N VAL A 144 -6.11 15.04 7.56
CA VAL A 144 -5.25 13.95 7.10
C VAL A 144 -5.50 13.64 5.65
N VAL A 145 -4.44 13.17 4.99
CA VAL A 145 -4.49 12.59 3.64
C VAL A 145 -3.72 11.27 3.58
N PHE A 146 -4.09 10.36 2.69
CA PHE A 146 -3.22 9.23 2.37
C PHE A 146 -1.96 9.73 1.63
N ARG A 147 -0.79 9.15 1.96
CA ARG A 147 0.49 9.51 1.32
C ARG A 147 0.50 9.29 -0.19
N HIS A 148 -0.37 8.43 -0.70
CA HIS A 148 -0.63 8.26 -2.11
C HIS A 148 -2.05 7.72 -2.33
N MET A 149 -2.74 8.18 -3.38
CA MET A 149 -4.14 7.82 -3.65
C MET A 149 -4.38 6.31 -3.79
N THR A 150 -3.40 5.57 -4.35
CA THR A 150 -3.41 4.10 -4.40
C THR A 150 -3.68 3.42 -3.05
N TYR A 151 -3.20 3.97 -1.93
CA TYR A 151 -3.50 3.40 -0.62
C TYR A 151 -4.99 3.52 -0.31
N ALA A 152 -5.57 4.71 -0.53
CA ALA A 152 -6.99 4.95 -0.33
C ALA A 152 -7.83 4.06 -1.25
N GLU A 153 -7.48 3.97 -2.55
CA GLU A 153 -8.18 3.11 -3.51
C GLU A 153 -8.20 1.64 -3.07
N PHE A 154 -7.04 1.10 -2.65
CA PHE A 154 -6.93 -0.29 -2.23
C PHE A 154 -7.75 -0.58 -0.96
N TYR A 155 -7.58 0.23 0.08
CA TYR A 155 -8.27 0.00 1.35
C TYR A 155 -9.78 0.26 1.25
N ALA A 156 -10.22 1.25 0.46
CA ALA A 156 -11.63 1.48 0.21
C ALA A 156 -12.26 0.32 -0.59
N ALA A 157 -11.56 -0.22 -1.60
CA ALA A 157 -12.04 -1.38 -2.34
C ALA A 157 -12.25 -2.60 -1.42
N ASN A 158 -11.31 -2.88 -0.52
CA ASN A 158 -11.45 -3.97 0.44
C ASN A 158 -12.61 -3.74 1.41
N TYR A 159 -12.77 -2.51 1.90
CA TYR A 159 -13.91 -2.16 2.75
C TYR A 159 -15.24 -2.45 2.06
N ILE A 160 -15.39 -2.02 0.80
CA ILE A 160 -16.61 -2.21 0.00
C ILE A 160 -16.89 -3.71 -0.19
N VAL A 161 -15.88 -4.49 -0.56
CA VAL A 161 -16.02 -5.95 -0.76
C VAL A 161 -16.40 -6.68 0.52
N GLU A 162 -15.89 -6.24 1.68
CA GLU A 162 -16.11 -6.94 2.94
C GLU A 162 -17.39 -6.50 3.67
N HIS A 163 -17.86 -5.27 3.47
CA HIS A 163 -18.90 -4.66 4.32
C HIS A 163 -20.08 -4.04 3.55
N VAL A 164 -19.98 -3.86 2.24
CA VAL A 164 -21.02 -3.19 1.43
C VAL A 164 -21.66 -4.14 0.41
N LEU A 165 -20.87 -5.05 -0.17
CA LEU A 165 -21.33 -6.10 -1.08
C LEU A 165 -21.68 -7.37 -0.33
#